data_AF-X1E916-F1
#
_entry.id   AF-X1E916-F1
#
_cell.length_a   1.000
_cell.length_b   1.000
_cell.length_c   1.000
_cell.angle_alpha   90.00
_cell.angle_beta   90.00
_cell.angle_gamma   90.00
#
_symmetry.space_group_name_H-M   'P 1'
#
loop_
_entity.id
_entity.type
_entity.pdbx_description
1 polymer ?
#
loop_
_entity_poly.entity_id
_entity_poly.type
_entity_poly.pdbx_seq_one_letter_code
_entity_poly.pdbx_strand_id
1 'polypeptide(L)'
;SMHYEMQKHTGELPIIGVNTFCDPEAEQSHIAAAGSCIPLSRATEEEKQSQLKRLAEFKQRNKKEAPAALKHLQKTALAGENIFAELMDTVRVCSLGQITQALYEVGGQYRRNM
;
A
#
# COMPACT_ATOMS: atom_id res chain seq x y z
N SER A 1 17.50 3.95 -12.67
CA SER A 1 17.97 4.77 -13.81
C SER A 1 18.12 3.85 -15.00
N MET A 2 17.65 4.25 -16.20
CA MET A 2 17.79 3.42 -17.41
C MET A 2 19.26 3.07 -17.73
N HIS A 3 20.20 3.96 -17.38
CA HIS A 3 21.62 3.72 -17.55
C HIS A 3 22.13 2.52 -16.72
N TYR A 4 21.74 2.46 -15.44
CA TYR A 4 22.10 1.34 -14.57
C TYR A 4 21.54 0.01 -15.08
N GLU A 5 20.26 -0.02 -15.49
CA GLU A 5 19.66 -1.23 -16.05
C GLU A 5 20.37 -1.64 -17.35
N MET A 6 20.71 -0.68 -18.23
CA MET A 6 21.46 -0.97 -19.45
C MET A 6 22.83 -1.57 -19.15
N GLN A 7 23.59 -1.01 -18.20
CA GLN A 7 24.91 -1.54 -17.82
C GLN A 7 24.84 -2.93 -17.19
N LYS A 8 23.82 -3.18 -16.35
CA LYS A 8 23.53 -4.51 -15.83
C LYS A 8 23.19 -5.50 -16.95
N HIS A 9 22.34 -5.11 -17.90
CA HIS A 9 21.90 -6.00 -18.98
C HIS A 9 23.00 -6.28 -20.01
N THR A 10 23.82 -5.28 -20.34
CA THR A 10 24.95 -5.41 -21.27
C THR A 10 26.16 -6.12 -20.65
N GLY A 11 26.22 -6.21 -19.32
CA GLY A 11 27.36 -6.79 -18.60
C GLY A 11 28.50 -5.80 -18.36
N GLU A 12 28.37 -4.54 -18.80
CA GLU A 12 29.32 -3.47 -18.48
C GLU A 12 29.47 -3.26 -16.97
N LEU A 13 28.39 -3.48 -16.22
CA LEU A 13 28.42 -3.56 -14.76
C LEU A 13 28.37 -5.02 -14.32
N PRO A 14 29.48 -5.60 -13.80
CA PRO A 14 29.49 -6.98 -13.34
C PRO A 14 28.66 -7.15 -12.06
N ILE A 15 27.68 -8.06 -12.11
CA ILE A 15 26.83 -8.48 -10.99
C ILE A 15 26.90 -10.01 -10.85
N ILE A 16 27.53 -10.45 -9.75
CA ILE A 16 27.74 -11.87 -9.43
C ILE A 16 26.40 -12.60 -9.29
N GLY A 17 26.27 -13.76 -9.96
CA GLY A 17 25.06 -14.58 -9.93
C GLY A 17 23.90 -14.00 -10.75
N VAL A 18 24.15 -12.95 -11.55
CA VAL A 18 23.15 -12.35 -12.45
C VAL A 18 23.67 -12.29 -13.89
N ASN A 19 24.80 -11.62 -14.14
CA ASN A 19 25.38 -11.48 -15.49
C ASN A 19 26.85 -11.96 -15.58
N THR A 20 27.47 -12.29 -14.45
CA THR A 20 28.83 -12.84 -14.38
C THR A 20 28.93 -13.82 -13.21
N PHE A 21 29.86 -14.77 -13.27
CA PHE A 21 29.98 -15.88 -12.30
C PHE A 21 28.63 -16.58 -12.04
N CYS A 22 27.88 -16.85 -13.10
CA CYS A 22 26.61 -17.58 -13.04
C CYS A 22 26.88 -19.09 -12.97
N ASP A 23 26.06 -19.80 -12.19
CA ASP A 23 26.10 -21.25 -12.12
C ASP A 23 25.51 -21.85 -13.42
N PRO A 24 26.26 -22.66 -14.19
CA PRO A 24 25.79 -23.26 -15.45
C PRO A 24 24.56 -24.17 -15.30
N GLU A 25 24.36 -24.75 -14.12
CA GLU A 25 23.21 -25.63 -13.83
C GLU A 25 22.02 -24.83 -13.25
N ALA A 26 22.17 -23.51 -13.09
CA ALA A 26 21.11 -22.66 -12.56
C ALA A 26 19.85 -22.66 -13.44
N GLU A 27 19.98 -22.92 -14.74
CA GLU A 27 18.89 -22.85 -15.72
C GLU A 27 17.98 -24.11 -15.68
N GLN A 28 18.53 -25.32 -15.46
CA GLN A 28 17.69 -26.48 -15.07
C GLN A 28 17.01 -26.27 -13.71
N SER A 29 17.56 -25.35 -12.93
CA SER A 29 17.10 -24.92 -11.63
C SER A 29 16.22 -23.67 -11.68
N HIS A 30 15.57 -23.35 -12.81
CA HIS A 30 14.46 -22.38 -12.81
C HIS A 30 13.28 -22.83 -11.93
N ILE A 31 13.23 -24.10 -11.53
CA ILE A 31 12.38 -24.60 -10.43
C ILE A 31 13.07 -24.46 -9.07
N ALA A 32 14.39 -24.28 -8.99
CA ALA A 32 15.15 -24.04 -7.75
C ALA A 32 15.36 -22.55 -7.39
N ALA A 33 15.20 -21.60 -8.30
CA ALA A 33 14.84 -20.22 -7.89
C ALA A 33 13.42 -20.19 -7.26
N ALA A 34 12.60 -21.21 -7.55
CA ALA A 34 11.34 -21.53 -6.89
C ALA A 34 11.45 -22.70 -5.87
N GLY A 35 12.66 -23.20 -5.60
CA GLY A 35 12.91 -24.48 -4.92
C GLY A 35 14.05 -24.44 -3.91
N SER A 36 14.74 -23.31 -3.79
CA SER A 36 15.16 -22.85 -2.48
C SER A 36 13.88 -22.68 -1.66
N CYS A 37 13.66 -23.59 -0.70
CA CYS A 37 12.63 -23.51 0.33
C CYS A 37 12.85 -22.28 1.23
N ILE A 38 12.97 -21.09 0.64
CA ILE A 38 13.03 -19.83 1.37
C ILE A 38 11.58 -19.57 1.79
N PRO A 39 11.27 -19.66 3.08
CA PRO A 39 9.93 -19.38 3.55
C PRO A 39 9.61 -17.92 3.23
N LEU A 40 8.55 -17.72 2.44
CA LEU A 40 8.07 -16.39 2.11
C LEU A 40 7.03 -15.99 3.13
N SER A 41 7.29 -14.92 3.87
CA SER A 41 6.29 -14.32 4.76
C SER A 41 5.18 -13.67 3.92
N ARG A 42 3.98 -14.25 3.99
CA ARG A 42 2.77 -13.71 3.35
C ARG A 42 1.63 -13.73 4.35
N ALA A 43 0.68 -12.81 4.17
CA ALA A 43 -0.53 -12.80 4.98
C ALA A 43 -1.35 -14.07 4.72
N THR A 44 -1.85 -14.69 5.79
CA THR A 44 -2.73 -15.86 5.69
C THR A 44 -4.15 -15.44 5.30
N GLU A 45 -4.99 -16.41 4.93
CA GLU A 45 -6.39 -16.11 4.60
C GLU A 45 -7.18 -15.70 5.85
N GLU A 46 -6.89 -16.33 6.99
CA GLU A 46 -7.51 -16.05 8.27
C GLU A 46 -7.23 -14.61 8.72
N GLU A 47 -6.01 -14.11 8.49
CA GLU A 47 -5.66 -12.71 8.78
C GLU A 47 -6.47 -11.73 7.92
N LYS A 48 -6.65 -12.02 6.62
CA LYS A 48 -7.48 -11.19 5.74
C LYS A 48 -8.94 -11.18 6.19
N GLN A 49 -9.51 -12.35 6.48
CA GLN A 49 -10.89 -12.47 6.96
C GLN A 49 -11.08 -11.75 8.31
N SER A 50 -10.10 -11.84 9.20
CA SER A 50 -10.06 -11.09 10.46
C SER A 50 -10.12 -9.58 10.24
N GLN A 51 -9.33 -9.05 9.30
CA GLN A 51 -9.34 -7.62 8.95
C GLN A 51 -10.69 -7.17 8.38
N LEU A 52 -11.31 -7.97 7.51
CA LEU A 52 -12.64 -7.67 6.95
C LEU A 52 -13.71 -7.63 8.05
N LYS A 53 -13.71 -8.61 8.95
CA LYS A 53 -14.64 -8.68 10.07
C LYS A 53 -14.50 -7.48 11.00
N ARG A 54 -13.27 -7.18 11.45
CA ARG A 54 -12.98 -6.02 12.32
C ARG A 54 -13.39 -4.71 11.66
N LEU A 55 -13.18 -4.57 10.35
CA LEU A 55 -13.60 -3.38 9.61
C LEU A 55 -15.14 -3.25 9.57
N ALA A 56 -15.86 -4.34 9.31
CA ALA A 56 -17.32 -4.35 9.30
C ALA A 56 -17.90 -4.00 10.69
N GLU A 57 -17.36 -4.60 11.75
CA GLU A 57 -17.73 -4.32 13.14
C GLU A 57 -17.47 -2.87 13.52
N PHE A 58 -16.30 -2.34 13.17
CA PHE A 58 -15.96 -0.93 13.41
C PHE A 58 -16.94 0.02 12.72
N LYS A 59 -17.25 -0.22 11.45
CA LYS A 59 -18.21 0.58 10.68
C LYS A 59 -19.62 0.48 11.27
N GLN A 60 -20.04 -0.71 11.70
CA GLN A 60 -21.36 -0.91 12.28
C GLN A 60 -21.50 -0.19 13.62
N ARG A 61 -20.50 -0.29 14.50
CA ARG A 61 -20.46 0.40 15.80
C ARG A 61 -20.57 1.92 15.64
N ASN A 62 -19.88 2.48 14.65
CA ASN A 62 -19.77 3.93 14.46
C ASN A 62 -20.74 4.49 13.39
N LYS A 63 -21.72 3.69 12.95
CA LYS A 63 -22.61 4.02 11.82
C LYS A 63 -23.37 5.35 11.97
N LYS A 64 -23.70 5.73 13.21
CA LYS A 64 -24.45 6.95 13.52
C LYS A 64 -23.56 8.21 13.48
N GLU A 65 -22.32 8.10 13.95
CA GLU A 65 -21.41 9.24 14.12
C GLU A 65 -20.57 9.50 12.86
N ALA A 66 -20.20 8.44 12.12
CA ALA A 66 -19.33 8.54 10.96
C ALA A 66 -19.79 9.56 9.90
N PRO A 67 -21.08 9.65 9.50
CA PRO A 67 -21.50 10.62 8.48
C PRO A 67 -21.29 12.08 8.89
N ALA A 68 -21.44 12.40 10.18
CA ALA A 68 -21.25 13.74 10.69
C ALA A 68 -19.75 14.10 10.76
N ALA A 69 -18.92 13.19 11.26
CA ALA A 69 -17.46 13.38 11.33
C ALA A 69 -16.84 13.57 9.92
N LEU A 70 -17.26 12.77 8.93
CA LEU A 70 -16.77 12.93 7.55
C LEU A 70 -17.15 14.29 6.94
N LYS A 71 -18.38 14.77 7.19
CA LYS A 71 -18.81 16.11 6.74
C LYS A 71 -18.02 17.22 7.41
N HIS A 72 -17.71 17.07 8.70
CA HIS A 72 -16.91 18.05 9.42
C HIS A 72 -15.49 18.10 8.86
N LEU A 73 -14.85 16.95 8.67
CA LEU A 73 -13.56 16.82 8.00
C LEU A 73 -13.52 17.49 6.62
N GLN A 74 -14.53 17.24 5.79
CA GLN A 74 -14.66 17.89 4.47
C GLN A 74 -14.77 19.40 4.58
N LYS A 75 -15.54 19.91 5.55
CA LYS A 75 -15.69 21.34 5.79
C LYS A 75 -14.38 21.97 6.26
N THR A 76 -13.67 21.36 7.20
CA THR A 76 -12.36 21.80 7.68
C THR A 76 -11.35 21.90 6.52
N ALA A 77 -11.36 20.90 5.63
CA ALA A 77 -10.50 20.90 4.45
C ALA A 77 -10.84 22.03 3.47
N LEU A 78 -12.13 22.24 3.17
CA LEU A 78 -12.59 23.32 2.29
C LEU A 78 -12.37 24.72 2.88
N ALA A 79 -12.39 24.85 4.20
CA ALA A 79 -12.12 26.10 4.92
C ALA A 79 -10.61 26.44 5.01
N GLY A 80 -9.71 25.53 4.60
CA GLY A 80 -8.27 25.72 4.74
C GLY A 80 -7.78 25.67 6.18
N GLU A 81 -8.55 25.05 7.07
CA GLU A 81 -8.23 24.91 8.49
C GLU A 81 -7.27 23.73 8.75
N ASN A 82 -6.89 23.52 10.01
CA ASN A 82 -5.99 22.42 10.39
C ASN A 82 -6.70 21.05 10.29
N ILE A 83 -6.58 20.41 9.13
CA ILE A 83 -7.15 19.08 8.85
C ILE A 83 -6.60 18.02 9.81
N PHE A 84 -5.33 18.09 10.21
CA PHE A 84 -4.75 17.09 11.11
C PHE A 84 -5.37 17.12 12.50
N ALA A 85 -5.73 18.31 13.01
CA ALA A 85 -6.46 18.43 14.26
C ALA A 85 -7.83 17.72 14.17
N GLU A 86 -8.57 17.92 13.09
CA GLU A 86 -9.86 17.26 12.85
C GLU A 86 -9.73 15.73 12.65
N LEU A 87 -8.60 15.27 12.09
CA LEU A 87 -8.32 13.85 11.97
C LEU A 87 -8.22 13.15 13.32
N MET A 88 -7.74 13.82 14.39
CA MET A 88 -7.63 13.23 15.72
C MET A 88 -8.98 12.77 16.29
N ASP A 89 -10.07 13.39 15.86
CA ASP A 89 -11.43 13.02 16.23
C ASP A 89 -12.06 12.08 15.19
N THR A 90 -11.88 12.39 13.91
CA THR A 90 -12.48 11.59 12.82
C THR A 90 -12.04 10.13 12.84
N VAL A 91 -10.76 9.84 13.15
CA VAL A 91 -10.24 8.45 13.18
C VAL A 91 -10.86 7.58 14.27
N ARG A 92 -11.51 8.16 15.27
CA ARG A 92 -12.19 7.41 16.34
C ARG A 92 -13.44 6.69 15.82
N VAL A 93 -14.06 7.25 14.77
CA VAL A 93 -15.35 6.80 14.24
C VAL A 93 -15.34 6.43 12.76
N CYS A 94 -14.31 6.84 11.99
CA CYS A 94 -14.18 6.56 10.57
C CYS A 94 -12.94 5.72 10.26
N SER A 95 -13.08 4.76 9.35
CA SER A 95 -11.94 3.96 8.88
C SER A 95 -11.07 4.76 7.91
N LEU A 96 -9.82 4.32 7.72
CA LEU A 96 -8.87 4.93 6.77
C LEU A 96 -9.50 5.16 5.39
N GLY A 97 -10.15 4.15 4.82
CA GLY A 97 -10.80 4.26 3.52
C GLY A 97 -11.97 5.26 3.47
N GLN A 98 -12.74 5.40 4.55
CA GLN A 98 -13.81 6.41 4.61
C GLN A 98 -13.23 7.83 4.59
N ILE A 99 -12.15 8.05 5.36
CA ILE A 99 -11.44 9.32 5.44
C ILE A 99 -10.81 9.68 4.10
N THR A 100 -10.05 8.76 3.49
CA THR A 100 -9.41 8.97 2.19
C THR A 100 -10.43 9.34 1.12
N GLN A 101 -11.55 8.61 1.05
CA GLN A 101 -12.59 8.88 0.06
C GLN A 101 -13.24 10.26 0.27
N ALA A 102 -13.55 10.63 1.52
CA ALA A 102 -14.12 11.93 1.83
C ALA A 102 -13.18 13.09 1.48
N LEU A 103 -11.86 12.92 1.69
CA LEU A 103 -10.86 13.91 1.31
C LEU A 103 -10.66 13.97 -0.22
N TYR A 104 -10.79 12.86 -0.95
CA TYR A 104 -10.74 12.86 -2.41
C TYR A 104 -11.89 13.66 -3.05
N GLU A 105 -13.07 13.65 -2.43
CA GLU A 105 -14.23 14.40 -2.91
C GLU A 105 -14.04 15.92 -2.86
N VAL A 106 -13.18 16.42 -1.95
CA VAL A 106 -12.95 17.86 -1.74
C VAL A 106 -11.56 18.35 -2.14
N GLY A 107 -10.54 17.50 -2.04
CA GLY A 107 -9.13 17.81 -2.33
C GLY A 107 -8.61 17.22 -3.64
N GLY A 108 -9.41 16.40 -4.32
CA GLY A 108 -9.00 15.69 -5.52
C GLY A 108 -8.05 14.53 -5.23
N GLN A 109 -7.64 13.85 -6.30
CA GLN A 109 -6.68 12.75 -6.25
C GLN A 109 -5.36 13.18 -6.89
N TYR A 110 -4.27 12.63 -6.37
CA TYR A 110 -2.97 12.84 -7.00
C TYR A 110 -2.99 12.34 -8.45
N ARG A 111 -2.70 13.25 -9.38
CA ARG A 111 -2.47 12.92 -10.78
C ARG A 111 -0.97 12.73 -10.97
N ARG A 112 -0.56 11.53 -11.39
CA ARG A 112 0.83 11.26 -11.77
C ARG A 112 1.19 12.17 -12.95
N ASN A 113 2.24 12.96 -12.77
CA ASN A 113 2.95 13.56 -13.89
C ASN A 113 3.92 12.52 -14.45
N MET A 114 4.01 12.44 -15.78
CA MET A 114 5.08 11.71 -16.47
C MET A 114 6.32 12.60 -16.61
#